data_AF-A0A1H6GJJ3-F1
#
_entry.id   AF-A0A1H6GJJ3-F1
#
_cell.length_a   1.000
_cell.length_b   1.000
_cell.length_c   1.000
_cell.angle_alpha   90.00
_cell.angle_beta   90.00
_cell.angle_gamma   90.00
#
_symmetry.space_group_name_H-M   'P 1'
#
loop_
_entity.id
_entity.type
_entity.pdbx_description
1 polymer ?
#
loop_
_entity_poly.entity_id
_entity_poly.type
_entity_poly.pdbx_seq_one_letter_code
_entity_poly.pdbx_strand_id
1 'polypeptide(L)'
;MVRKKSKLEALLSFNRYRKRWGAAKYAKLDQDYAGMKQRLIEDSDREHRSGKQKSLDDHMANLRLEFKGQPELLFYHAQLIVLMRREYNVRETYQQFKTLWENEAPFLTAHLDLRWLISASDSIADLDEDMTARAIAMIGSSLANTIKVYETDRFIHGGDERPVSQDAIEQTQGAPMHRFNGMYLFKVGTDDTLRNMRWRLDPFFKQGIAGEIAKAIYDRLQENDTAFSRLRALHHRDRSGWW
;
A
#
# COMPACT_ATOMS: atom_id res chain seq x y z
N MET A 1 7.14 -20.17 -14.53
CA MET A 1 8.30 -19.40 -14.04
C MET A 1 8.93 -18.64 -15.19
N VAL A 2 9.01 -17.31 -15.11
CA VAL A 2 9.67 -16.49 -16.14
C VAL A 2 11.19 -16.59 -15.94
N ARG A 3 11.93 -16.93 -17.00
CA ARG A 3 13.41 -17.04 -17.00
C ARG A 3 14.03 -15.72 -16.50
N LYS A 4 14.83 -15.79 -15.43
CA LYS A 4 15.70 -14.68 -15.01
C LYS A 4 16.76 -14.46 -16.09
N LYS A 5 16.80 -13.27 -16.68
CA LYS A 5 17.80 -12.90 -17.69
C LYS A 5 19.19 -12.83 -17.06
N SER A 6 20.21 -13.25 -17.80
CA SER A 6 21.60 -13.13 -17.37
C SER A 6 22.01 -11.65 -17.27
N LYS A 7 23.08 -11.34 -16.53
CA LYS A 7 23.59 -9.96 -16.41
C LYS A 7 23.90 -9.33 -17.78
N LEU A 8 24.41 -10.12 -18.73
CA LEU A 8 24.70 -9.69 -20.10
C LEU A 8 23.43 -9.47 -20.94
N GLU A 9 22.43 -10.35 -20.83
CA GLU A 9 21.13 -10.18 -21.48
C GLU A 9 20.37 -8.96 -20.95
N ALA A 10 20.52 -8.69 -19.64
CA ALA A 10 19.95 -7.53 -18.99
C ALA A 10 20.71 -6.25 -19.33
N LEU A 11 22.00 -6.34 -19.65
CA LEU A 11 22.83 -5.23 -20.12
C LEU A 11 22.50 -4.88 -21.57
N LEU A 12 22.29 -5.84 -22.46
CA LEU A 12 21.99 -5.60 -23.89
C LEU A 12 20.49 -5.44 -24.20
N SER A 13 19.63 -5.42 -23.18
CA SER A 13 18.18 -5.33 -23.37
C SER A 13 17.76 -3.92 -23.79
N PHE A 14 17.57 -3.71 -25.09
CA PHE A 14 17.07 -2.46 -25.67
C PHE A 14 15.74 -1.99 -25.04
N ASN A 15 14.87 -2.94 -24.70
CA ASN A 15 13.63 -2.67 -23.96
C ASN A 15 13.87 -2.16 -22.53
N ARG A 16 14.99 -2.51 -21.90
CA ARG A 16 15.37 -2.05 -20.55
C ARG A 16 15.92 -0.63 -20.61
N TYR A 17 16.75 -0.32 -21.61
CA TYR A 17 17.18 1.06 -21.88
C TYR A 17 16.01 1.98 -22.21
N ARG A 18 15.10 1.56 -23.10
CA ARG A 18 13.91 2.36 -23.45
C ARG A 18 13.01 2.67 -22.23
N LYS A 19 12.90 1.74 -21.28
CA LYS A 19 12.16 1.96 -20.02
C LYS A 19 12.80 2.98 -19.08
N ARG A 20 14.10 3.24 -19.22
CA ARG A 20 14.93 4.11 -18.37
C ARG A 20 15.27 5.44 -19.05
N TRP A 21 14.90 5.62 -20.31
CA TRP A 21 15.18 6.83 -21.05
C TRP A 21 14.42 8.02 -20.46
N GLY A 22 15.13 9.11 -20.16
CA GLY A 22 14.61 10.29 -19.43
C GLY A 22 14.91 10.29 -17.93
N ALA A 23 15.30 9.16 -17.34
CA ALA A 23 15.46 9.01 -15.89
C ALA A 23 16.53 9.90 -15.25
N ALA A 24 17.58 10.25 -16.01
CA ALA A 24 18.68 11.08 -15.53
C ALA A 24 18.24 12.48 -15.08
N LYS A 25 17.11 13.00 -15.61
CA LYS A 25 16.53 14.29 -15.17
C LYS A 25 16.03 14.25 -13.71
N TYR A 26 15.74 13.05 -13.20
CA TYR A 26 15.20 12.82 -11.86
C TYR A 26 16.27 12.35 -10.86
N ALA A 27 17.53 12.21 -11.27
CA ALA A 27 18.61 11.72 -10.41
C ALA A 27 19.06 12.75 -9.35
N LYS A 28 18.71 14.04 -9.53
CA LYS A 28 19.03 15.15 -8.61
C LYS A 28 17.75 15.86 -8.16
N LEU A 29 16.81 15.10 -7.62
CA LEU A 29 15.65 15.70 -6.98
C LEU A 29 16.12 16.38 -5.68
N ASP A 30 15.78 17.66 -5.56
CA ASP A 30 16.18 18.51 -4.44
C ASP A 30 15.65 17.94 -3.11
N GLN A 31 16.44 18.01 -2.03
CA GLN A 31 16.06 17.51 -0.71
C GLN A 31 15.32 18.57 0.14
N ASP A 32 14.74 19.58 -0.52
CA ASP A 32 13.87 20.58 0.08
C ASP A 32 12.48 19.99 0.42
N TYR A 33 12.44 19.07 1.39
CA TYR A 33 11.18 18.46 1.84
C TYR A 33 10.22 19.49 2.42
N ALA A 34 10.74 20.51 3.12
CA ALA A 34 9.94 21.58 3.69
C ALA A 34 9.17 22.35 2.60
N GLY A 35 9.85 22.78 1.54
CA GLY A 35 9.19 23.45 0.43
C GLY A 35 8.29 22.53 -0.38
N MET A 36 8.66 21.26 -0.58
CA MET A 36 7.81 20.29 -1.27
C MET A 36 6.50 19.98 -0.54
N LYS A 37 6.45 20.11 0.79
CA LYS A 37 5.20 20.00 1.56
C LYS A 37 4.25 21.17 1.32
N GLN A 38 4.79 22.35 1.01
CA GLN A 38 4.03 23.58 0.82
C GLN A 38 3.62 23.81 -0.63
N ARG A 39 4.48 23.42 -1.59
CA ARG A 39 4.19 23.51 -3.01
C ARG A 39 3.17 22.45 -3.40
N LEU A 40 2.10 22.87 -4.06
CA LEU A 40 1.09 21.98 -4.62
C LEU A 40 1.38 21.73 -6.09
N ILE A 41 1.06 20.52 -6.55
CA ILE A 41 1.12 20.19 -7.97
C ILE A 41 0.03 20.98 -8.70
N GLU A 42 0.47 21.85 -9.62
CA GLU A 42 -0.41 22.65 -10.46
C GLU A 42 -1.33 21.79 -11.34
N ASP A 43 -2.47 22.38 -11.67
CA ASP A 43 -3.38 21.82 -12.65
C ASP A 43 -2.75 21.78 -14.04
N SER A 44 -3.15 20.81 -14.84
CA SER A 44 -2.73 20.68 -16.23
C SER A 44 -3.92 20.27 -17.08
N ASP A 45 -4.08 20.90 -18.24
CA ASP A 45 -5.08 20.52 -19.25
C ASP A 45 -4.80 19.15 -19.90
N ARG A 46 -3.76 18.44 -19.46
CA ARG A 46 -3.44 17.10 -19.96
C ARG A 46 -4.42 16.07 -19.42
N GLU A 47 -5.01 15.31 -20.32
CA GLU A 47 -5.81 14.14 -19.96
C GLU A 47 -4.93 12.99 -19.47
N HIS A 48 -5.41 12.31 -18.43
CA HIS A 48 -4.79 11.09 -17.91
C HIS A 48 -4.93 9.95 -18.92
N ARG A 49 -3.82 9.29 -19.25
CA ARG A 49 -3.76 8.18 -20.20
C ARG A 49 -3.71 6.84 -19.49
N SER A 50 -4.71 6.00 -19.74
CA SER A 50 -4.72 4.62 -19.23
C SER A 50 -3.70 3.74 -19.96
N GLY A 51 -3.21 2.71 -19.26
CA GLY A 51 -2.32 1.69 -19.83
C GLY A 51 -0.82 1.95 -19.67
N LYS A 52 -0.03 1.06 -20.29
CA LYS A 52 1.42 0.98 -20.05
C LYS A 52 2.20 2.02 -20.86
N GLN A 53 2.69 3.06 -20.19
CA GLN A 53 3.56 4.05 -20.82
C GLN A 53 4.95 3.48 -21.16
N LYS A 54 5.37 3.67 -22.41
CA LYS A 54 6.63 3.14 -22.97
C LYS A 54 7.83 4.00 -22.52
N SER A 55 7.69 5.32 -22.57
CA SER A 55 8.69 6.29 -22.10
C SER A 55 8.55 6.51 -20.58
N LEU A 56 9.67 6.78 -19.90
CA LEU A 56 9.62 7.20 -18.50
C LEU A 56 9.09 8.62 -18.37
N ASP A 57 9.46 9.52 -19.29
CA ASP A 57 8.98 10.91 -19.28
C ASP A 57 7.45 10.97 -19.42
N ASP A 58 6.88 10.15 -20.31
CA ASP A 58 5.41 10.04 -20.45
C ASP A 58 4.77 9.45 -19.19
N HIS A 59 5.43 8.47 -18.55
CA HIS A 59 4.94 7.88 -17.31
C HIS A 59 4.95 8.89 -16.17
N MET A 60 6.03 9.67 -16.03
CA MET A 60 6.15 10.70 -14.99
C MET A 60 5.18 11.85 -15.22
N ALA A 61 4.98 12.27 -16.47
CA ALA A 61 3.98 13.27 -16.82
C ALA A 61 2.57 12.79 -16.46
N ASN A 62 2.22 11.54 -16.79
CA ASN A 62 0.93 10.96 -16.45
C ASN A 62 0.74 10.79 -14.95
N LEU A 63 1.80 10.36 -14.26
CA LEU A 63 1.83 10.22 -12.81
C LEU A 63 1.58 11.55 -12.11
N ARG A 64 2.19 12.64 -12.59
CA ARG A 64 2.03 13.98 -11.99
C ARG A 64 0.57 14.42 -11.94
N LEU A 65 -0.25 14.02 -12.93
CA LEU A 65 -1.68 14.32 -12.97
C LEU A 65 -2.46 13.67 -11.81
N GLU A 66 -2.02 12.51 -11.32
CA GLU A 66 -2.63 11.84 -10.16
C GLU A 66 -2.45 12.63 -8.85
N PHE A 67 -1.50 13.56 -8.83
CA PHE A 67 -1.16 14.37 -7.66
C PHE A 67 -1.63 15.82 -7.77
N LYS A 68 -2.46 16.17 -8.77
CA LYS A 68 -3.03 17.51 -8.91
C LYS A 68 -3.62 18.01 -7.59
N GLY A 69 -3.23 19.21 -7.17
CA GLY A 69 -3.68 19.85 -5.92
C GLY A 69 -3.10 19.24 -4.64
N GLN A 70 -2.23 18.23 -4.75
CA GLN A 70 -1.55 17.61 -3.62
C GLN A 70 -0.12 18.16 -3.46
N PRO A 71 0.48 18.06 -2.26
CA PRO A 71 1.87 18.44 -2.03
C PRO A 71 2.85 17.72 -2.95
N GLU A 72 3.84 18.47 -3.46
CA GLU A 72 4.89 17.91 -4.34
C GLU A 72 5.66 16.76 -3.69
N LEU A 73 5.74 16.72 -2.35
CA LEU A 73 6.41 15.65 -1.62
C LEU A 73 5.77 14.28 -1.87
N LEU A 74 4.44 14.22 -2.05
CA LEU A 74 3.74 12.97 -2.34
C LEU A 74 4.04 12.47 -3.76
N PHE A 75 4.13 13.41 -4.71
CA PHE A 75 4.58 13.10 -6.06
C PHE A 75 6.03 12.62 -6.07
N TYR A 76 6.92 13.27 -5.33
CA TYR A 76 8.31 12.85 -5.18
C TYR A 76 8.43 11.40 -4.67
N HIS A 77 7.68 11.06 -3.62
CA HIS A 77 7.56 9.69 -3.13
C HIS A 77 7.19 8.69 -4.24
N ALA A 78 6.16 9.00 -5.01
CA ALA A 78 5.71 8.14 -6.11
C ALA A 78 6.73 8.04 -7.25
N GLN A 79 7.47 9.12 -7.54
CA GLN A 79 8.55 9.11 -8.53
C GLN A 79 9.64 8.12 -8.13
N LEU A 80 10.09 8.13 -6.86
CA LEU A 80 11.09 7.19 -6.36
C LEU A 80 10.64 5.74 -6.56
N ILE A 81 9.39 5.42 -6.22
CA ILE A 81 8.79 4.09 -6.45
C ILE A 81 8.81 3.72 -7.94
N VAL A 82 8.41 4.64 -8.83
CA VAL A 82 8.43 4.38 -10.27
C VAL A 82 9.84 4.14 -10.78
N LEU A 83 10.83 4.90 -10.34
CA LEU A 83 12.23 4.73 -10.71
C LEU A 83 12.75 3.35 -10.26
N MET A 84 12.46 2.95 -9.03
CA MET A 84 12.81 1.62 -8.50
C MET A 84 12.16 0.49 -9.32
N ARG A 85 10.86 0.58 -9.61
CA ARG A 85 10.11 -0.42 -10.41
C ARG A 85 10.55 -0.48 -11.88
N ARG A 86 11.12 0.61 -12.40
CA ARG A 86 11.74 0.68 -13.74
C ARG A 86 13.21 0.25 -13.71
N GLU A 87 13.69 -0.22 -12.55
CA GLU A 87 15.05 -0.66 -12.27
C GLU A 87 16.09 0.44 -12.56
N TYR A 88 15.75 1.72 -12.43
CA TYR A 88 16.70 2.82 -12.62
C TYR A 88 17.40 3.15 -11.30
N ASN A 89 18.75 3.21 -11.30
CA ASN A 89 19.59 3.54 -10.15
C ASN A 89 19.11 2.96 -8.80
N VAL A 90 18.64 1.71 -8.81
CA VAL A 90 17.82 1.13 -7.71
C VAL A 90 18.41 1.35 -6.32
N ARG A 91 19.72 1.15 -6.14
CA ARG A 91 20.39 1.33 -4.84
C ARG A 91 20.32 2.78 -4.35
N GLU A 92 20.61 3.73 -5.23
CA GLU A 92 20.60 5.17 -4.91
C GLU A 92 19.17 5.66 -4.69
N THR A 93 18.25 5.30 -5.58
CA THR A 93 16.82 5.66 -5.46
C THR A 93 16.19 5.06 -4.21
N TYR A 94 16.53 3.81 -3.86
CA TYR A 94 16.04 3.19 -2.63
C TYR A 94 16.62 3.88 -1.38
N GLN A 95 17.88 4.31 -1.42
CA GLN A 95 18.44 5.10 -0.33
C GLN A 95 17.73 6.46 -0.18
N GLN A 96 17.42 7.14 -1.27
CA GLN A 96 16.61 8.37 -1.26
C GLN A 96 15.20 8.10 -0.69
N PHE A 97 14.59 6.97 -1.05
CA PHE A 97 13.29 6.56 -0.53
C PHE A 97 13.33 6.32 0.99
N LYS A 98 14.34 5.62 1.49
CA LYS A 98 14.52 5.43 2.94
C LYS A 98 14.72 6.77 3.65
N THR A 99 15.61 7.62 3.14
CA THR A 99 15.85 8.94 3.72
C THR A 99 14.59 9.81 3.71
N LEU A 100 13.77 9.76 2.66
CA LEU A 100 12.47 10.43 2.63
C LEU A 100 11.57 9.94 3.77
N TRP A 101 11.42 8.63 3.92
CA TRP A 101 10.58 8.04 4.97
C TRP A 101 11.12 8.32 6.39
N GLU A 102 12.43 8.23 6.62
CA GLU A 102 13.06 8.54 7.90
C GLU A 102 12.79 9.97 8.37
N ASN A 103 12.67 10.93 7.44
CA ASN A 103 12.48 12.34 7.77
C ASN A 103 11.00 12.76 7.77
N GLU A 104 10.15 12.12 6.97
CA GLU A 104 8.81 12.63 6.66
C GLU A 104 7.68 11.61 6.87
N ALA A 105 7.94 10.47 7.53
CA ALA A 105 6.92 9.44 7.76
C ALA A 105 5.60 9.95 8.37
N PRO A 106 5.58 10.86 9.38
CA PRO A 106 4.32 11.41 9.88
C PRO A 106 3.52 12.15 8.81
N PHE A 107 4.20 12.90 7.93
CA PHE A 107 3.53 13.62 6.85
C PHE A 107 3.03 12.65 5.77
N LEU A 108 3.86 11.70 5.36
CA LEU A 108 3.53 10.71 4.33
C LEU A 108 2.37 9.82 4.77
N THR A 109 2.39 9.30 6.01
CA THR A 109 1.30 8.46 6.54
C THR A 109 -0.01 9.22 6.72
N ALA A 110 0.04 10.54 6.93
CA ALA A 110 -1.16 11.37 7.01
C ALA A 110 -1.78 11.68 5.65
N HIS A 111 -0.98 11.80 4.58
CA HIS A 111 -1.46 12.34 3.29
C HIS A 111 -1.47 11.34 2.12
N LEU A 112 -0.67 10.27 2.15
CA LEU A 112 -0.68 9.28 1.08
C LEU A 112 -2.00 8.50 1.07
N ASP A 113 -2.49 8.18 -0.12
CA ASP A 113 -3.57 7.22 -0.28
C ASP A 113 -3.10 5.79 0.07
N LEU A 114 -4.05 4.87 0.28
CA LEU A 114 -3.74 3.48 0.62
C LEU A 114 -2.90 2.78 -0.47
N ARG A 115 -3.11 3.12 -1.75
CA ARG A 115 -2.39 2.53 -2.88
C ARG A 115 -0.90 2.89 -2.85
N TRP A 116 -0.55 4.12 -2.51
CA TRP A 116 0.84 4.56 -2.38
C TRP A 116 1.52 4.01 -1.14
N LEU A 117 0.79 3.84 -0.03
CA LEU A 117 1.31 3.13 1.15
C LEU A 117 1.62 1.66 0.85
N ILE A 118 0.72 0.97 0.15
CA ILE A 118 0.96 -0.41 -0.30
C ILE A 118 2.18 -0.46 -1.23
N SER A 119 2.29 0.49 -2.17
CA SER A 119 3.44 0.55 -3.08
C SER A 119 4.77 0.80 -2.36
N ALA A 120 4.75 1.57 -1.27
CA ALA A 120 5.89 1.78 -0.39
C ALA A 120 6.27 0.47 0.34
N SER A 121 5.27 -0.23 0.88
CA SER A 121 5.41 -1.54 1.51
C SER A 121 6.03 -2.58 0.55
N ASP A 122 5.48 -2.70 -0.66
CA ASP A 122 6.01 -3.60 -1.70
C ASP A 122 7.47 -3.27 -2.06
N SER A 123 7.81 -1.98 -2.12
CA SER A 123 9.18 -1.55 -2.43
C SER A 123 10.18 -1.99 -1.36
N ILE A 124 9.82 -1.89 -0.07
CA ILE A 124 10.65 -2.38 1.04
C ILE A 124 10.75 -3.91 1.00
N ALA A 125 9.64 -4.60 0.81
CA ALA A 125 9.61 -6.07 0.72
C ALA A 125 10.51 -6.62 -0.40
N ASP A 126 10.62 -5.90 -1.52
CA ASP A 126 11.44 -6.28 -2.66
C ASP A 126 12.94 -5.92 -2.50
N LEU A 127 13.24 -4.78 -1.84
CA LEU A 127 14.55 -4.13 -1.96
C LEU A 127 15.35 -3.97 -0.66
N ASP A 128 14.73 -4.05 0.52
CA ASP A 128 15.47 -3.87 1.78
C ASP A 128 16.53 -4.97 1.95
N GLU A 129 17.66 -4.61 2.57
CA GLU A 129 18.73 -5.57 2.89
C GLU A 129 18.40 -6.36 4.17
N ASP A 130 17.61 -5.77 5.09
CA ASP A 130 17.16 -6.43 6.30
C ASP A 130 15.89 -7.27 6.06
N MET A 131 16.03 -8.59 6.22
CA MET A 131 14.92 -9.53 6.10
C MET A 131 13.78 -9.25 7.09
N THR A 132 14.05 -8.64 8.24
CA THR A 132 13.02 -8.25 9.20
C THR A 132 12.15 -7.13 8.65
N ALA A 133 12.76 -6.05 8.15
CA ALA A 133 12.05 -4.98 7.46
C ALA A 133 11.22 -5.50 6.28
N ARG A 134 11.79 -6.41 5.48
CA ARG A 134 11.07 -7.07 4.38
C ARG A 134 9.87 -7.87 4.86
N ALA A 135 10.02 -8.65 5.93
CA ALA A 135 8.94 -9.46 6.49
C ALA A 135 7.79 -8.57 7.00
N ILE A 136 8.11 -7.46 7.67
CA ILE A 136 7.12 -6.51 8.17
C ILE A 136 6.39 -5.81 7.01
N ALA A 137 7.12 -5.40 5.99
CA ALA A 137 6.52 -4.83 4.80
C ALA A 137 5.61 -5.85 4.08
N MET A 138 6.00 -7.13 4.05
CA MET A 138 5.15 -8.20 3.54
C MET A 138 3.86 -8.41 4.36
N ILE A 139 3.86 -8.12 5.67
CA ILE A 139 2.62 -8.13 6.47
C ILE A 139 1.65 -7.06 5.94
N GLY A 140 2.12 -5.82 5.75
CA GLY A 140 1.30 -4.73 5.20
C GLY A 140 0.74 -5.06 3.82
N SER A 141 1.59 -5.51 2.90
CA SER A 141 1.19 -5.91 1.54
C SER A 141 0.21 -7.08 1.53
N SER A 142 0.40 -8.08 2.41
CA SER A 142 -0.48 -9.25 2.49
C SER A 142 -1.87 -8.89 3.03
N LEU A 143 -1.94 -8.05 4.07
CA LEU A 143 -3.20 -7.54 4.61
C LEU A 143 -4.00 -6.81 3.53
N ALA A 144 -3.35 -5.86 2.84
CA ALA A 144 -3.98 -5.06 1.81
C ALA A 144 -4.47 -5.91 0.62
N ASN A 145 -3.65 -6.84 0.12
CA ASN A 145 -4.03 -7.69 -1.00
C ASN A 145 -5.14 -8.67 -0.63
N THR A 146 -5.14 -9.17 0.61
CA THR A 146 -6.23 -10.04 1.11
C THR A 146 -7.55 -9.28 1.10
N ILE A 147 -7.59 -8.08 1.67
CA ILE A 147 -8.79 -7.23 1.65
C ILE A 147 -9.19 -6.90 0.22
N LYS A 148 -8.25 -6.53 -0.64
CA LYS A 148 -8.54 -6.26 -2.06
C LYS A 148 -9.26 -7.42 -2.74
N VAL A 149 -8.82 -8.66 -2.51
CA VAL A 149 -9.47 -9.86 -3.06
C VAL A 149 -10.88 -10.01 -2.52
N TYR A 150 -11.08 -9.90 -1.19
CA TYR A 150 -12.40 -10.07 -0.59
C TYR A 150 -13.39 -8.95 -0.94
N GLU A 151 -12.94 -7.70 -0.99
CA GLU A 151 -13.80 -6.58 -1.43
C GLU A 151 -14.15 -6.69 -2.91
N THR A 152 -13.23 -7.17 -3.75
CA THR A 152 -13.53 -7.45 -5.15
C THR A 152 -14.55 -8.59 -5.30
N ASP A 153 -14.38 -9.67 -4.53
CA ASP A 153 -15.32 -10.79 -4.52
C ASP A 153 -16.72 -10.36 -4.05
N ARG A 154 -16.78 -9.55 -2.97
CA ARG A 154 -18.03 -8.93 -2.48
C ARG A 154 -18.70 -8.10 -3.59
N PHE A 155 -17.94 -7.22 -4.25
CA PHE A 155 -18.45 -6.37 -5.32
C PHE A 155 -19.03 -7.20 -6.48
N ILE A 156 -18.31 -8.20 -6.96
CA ILE A 156 -18.75 -9.06 -8.09
C ILE A 156 -20.04 -9.82 -7.76
N HIS A 157 -20.24 -10.21 -6.50
CA HIS A 157 -21.44 -10.93 -6.06
C HIS A 157 -22.57 -10.01 -5.58
N GLY A 158 -22.47 -8.69 -5.82
CA GLY A 158 -23.49 -7.71 -5.43
C GLY A 158 -23.62 -7.51 -3.92
N GLY A 159 -22.57 -7.81 -3.14
CA GLY A 159 -22.56 -7.64 -1.69
C GLY A 159 -22.61 -6.17 -1.23
N ASP A 160 -22.34 -5.22 -2.13
CA ASP A 160 -22.43 -3.78 -1.89
C ASP A 160 -23.89 -3.30 -1.80
N GLU A 161 -24.79 -3.95 -2.53
CA GLU A 161 -26.22 -3.62 -2.57
C GLU A 161 -27.04 -4.39 -1.52
N ARG A 162 -26.45 -5.42 -0.89
CA ARG A 162 -27.15 -6.26 0.08
C ARG A 162 -27.16 -5.60 1.47
N PRO A 163 -28.33 -5.46 2.11
CA PRO A 163 -28.40 -4.99 3.48
C PRO A 163 -27.76 -6.01 4.43
N VAL A 164 -27.32 -5.51 5.59
CA VAL A 164 -26.87 -6.37 6.68
C VAL A 164 -28.04 -7.23 7.16
N SER A 165 -27.84 -8.56 7.21
CA SER A 165 -28.86 -9.51 7.67
C SER A 165 -28.73 -9.73 9.18
N GLN A 166 -29.78 -9.34 9.92
CA GLN A 166 -29.84 -9.55 11.37
C GLN A 166 -29.86 -11.05 11.72
N ASP A 167 -30.65 -11.85 10.99
CA ASP A 167 -30.66 -13.32 11.15
C ASP A 167 -29.27 -13.93 10.96
N ALA A 168 -28.51 -13.45 9.97
CA ALA A 168 -27.14 -13.94 9.74
C ALA A 168 -26.19 -13.54 10.90
N ILE A 169 -26.35 -12.34 11.46
CA ILE A 169 -25.59 -11.92 12.66
C ILE A 169 -25.90 -12.85 13.83
N GLU A 170 -27.18 -13.08 14.13
CA GLU A 170 -27.62 -13.94 15.24
C GLU A 170 -27.10 -15.38 15.10
N GLN A 171 -27.09 -15.91 13.87
CA GLN A 171 -26.50 -17.21 13.59
C GLN A 171 -25.00 -17.26 13.93
N THR A 172 -24.24 -16.18 13.71
CA THR A 172 -22.80 -16.15 14.07
C THR A 172 -22.57 -16.12 15.59
N GLN A 173 -23.56 -15.68 16.37
CA GLN A 173 -23.47 -15.58 17.83
C GLN A 173 -23.80 -16.89 18.54
N GLY A 174 -24.54 -17.79 17.88
CA GLY A 174 -24.91 -19.10 18.39
C GLY A 174 -23.79 -20.16 18.34
N ALA A 175 -24.16 -21.38 17.94
CA ALA A 175 -23.21 -22.48 17.80
C ALA A 175 -22.16 -22.16 16.72
N PRO A 176 -20.90 -22.61 16.89
CA PRO A 176 -19.84 -22.34 15.92
C PRO A 176 -20.23 -22.79 14.50
N MET A 177 -20.37 -21.83 13.58
CA MET A 177 -20.71 -22.12 12.19
C MET A 177 -19.45 -22.37 11.36
N HIS A 178 -19.22 -23.63 10.98
CA HIS A 178 -18.14 -23.99 10.08
C HIS A 178 -18.33 -23.37 8.69
N ARG A 179 -17.23 -22.94 8.06
CA ARG A 179 -17.23 -22.43 6.68
C ARG A 179 -16.39 -23.27 5.76
N PHE A 180 -15.11 -23.42 6.06
CA PHE A 180 -14.19 -24.19 5.24
C PHE A 180 -13.09 -24.77 6.10
N ASN A 181 -12.71 -26.02 5.84
CA ASN A 181 -11.53 -26.69 6.41
C ASN A 181 -11.26 -26.40 7.91
N GLY A 182 -12.28 -26.54 8.76
CA GLY A 182 -12.16 -26.31 10.21
C GLY A 182 -12.23 -24.85 10.68
N MET A 183 -12.31 -23.88 9.78
CA MET A 183 -12.51 -22.47 10.11
C MET A 183 -13.98 -22.16 10.38
N TYR A 184 -14.24 -21.38 11.42
CA TYR A 184 -15.56 -20.88 11.78
C TYR A 184 -15.77 -19.45 11.26
N LEU A 185 -17.03 -19.04 11.15
CA LEU A 185 -17.34 -17.62 11.01
C LEU A 185 -16.89 -16.84 12.23
N PHE A 186 -16.50 -15.60 11.98
CA PHE A 186 -16.29 -14.59 13.01
C PHE A 186 -17.59 -14.39 13.80
N LYS A 187 -17.52 -14.46 15.15
CA LYS A 187 -18.67 -14.16 16.00
C LYS A 187 -18.93 -12.65 16.05
N VAL A 188 -19.84 -12.17 15.21
CA VAL A 188 -20.14 -10.75 15.11
C VAL A 188 -20.52 -10.19 16.48
N GLY A 189 -19.92 -9.06 16.86
CA GLY A 189 -20.15 -8.41 18.15
C GLY A 189 -19.15 -8.75 19.27
N THR A 190 -18.57 -9.96 19.28
CA THR A 190 -17.85 -10.46 20.48
C THR A 190 -16.56 -11.24 20.24
N ASP A 191 -16.24 -11.61 19.01
CA ASP A 191 -15.04 -12.37 18.65
C ASP A 191 -13.75 -11.57 18.94
N ASP A 192 -12.72 -12.25 19.43
CA ASP A 192 -11.43 -11.63 19.79
C ASP A 192 -10.31 -11.93 18.79
N THR A 193 -10.58 -12.65 17.69
CA THR A 193 -9.59 -13.02 16.68
C THR A 193 -8.84 -11.80 16.15
N LEU A 194 -9.56 -10.74 15.76
CA LEU A 194 -8.94 -9.52 15.22
C LEU A 194 -8.20 -8.74 16.30
N ARG A 195 -8.67 -8.75 17.56
CA ARG A 195 -7.93 -8.14 18.69
C ARG A 195 -6.62 -8.88 18.93
N ASN A 196 -6.67 -10.20 18.97
CA ASN A 196 -5.52 -11.04 19.19
C ASN A 196 -4.52 -10.92 18.02
N MET A 197 -5.01 -10.72 16.78
CA MET A 197 -4.17 -10.38 15.64
C MET A 197 -3.52 -9.00 15.83
N ARG A 198 -4.31 -7.97 16.16
CA ARG A 198 -3.80 -6.60 16.41
C ARG A 198 -2.70 -6.59 17.46
N TRP A 199 -2.92 -7.23 18.60
CA TRP A 199 -1.92 -7.31 19.67
C TRP A 199 -0.61 -7.96 19.20
N ARG A 200 -0.69 -8.99 18.34
CA ARG A 200 0.51 -9.60 17.75
C ARG A 200 1.19 -8.71 16.72
N LEU A 201 0.46 -7.81 16.07
CA LEU A 201 1.00 -6.85 15.11
C LEU A 201 1.67 -5.64 15.78
N ASP A 202 1.25 -5.24 16.98
CA ASP A 202 1.74 -4.04 17.66
C ASP A 202 3.27 -3.96 17.80
N PRO A 203 4.02 -5.04 18.10
CA PRO A 203 5.49 -4.98 18.13
C PRO A 203 6.10 -4.69 16.76
N PHE A 204 5.50 -5.19 15.67
CA PHE A 204 5.98 -5.00 14.30
C PHE A 204 5.71 -3.57 13.81
N PHE A 205 4.56 -2.99 14.20
CA PHE A 205 4.23 -1.59 13.90
C PHE A 205 5.22 -0.58 14.46
N LYS A 206 6.04 -0.97 15.44
CA LYS A 206 7.07 -0.13 16.06
C LYS A 206 8.45 -0.27 15.40
N GLN A 207 8.60 -1.09 14.36
CA GLN A 207 9.89 -1.40 13.75
C GLN A 207 10.15 -0.54 12.51
N GLY A 208 10.71 0.64 12.72
CA GLY A 208 11.17 1.55 11.68
C GLY A 208 10.12 1.85 10.60
N ILE A 209 10.62 2.20 9.41
CA ILE A 209 9.79 2.62 8.27
C ILE A 209 8.75 1.56 7.89
N ALA A 210 9.16 0.29 7.85
CA ALA A 210 8.28 -0.81 7.47
C ALA A 210 7.10 -0.96 8.47
N GLY A 211 7.37 -0.82 9.76
CA GLY A 211 6.36 -0.86 10.81
C GLY A 211 5.37 0.29 10.71
N GLU A 212 5.86 1.52 10.50
CA GLU A 212 5.03 2.71 10.35
C GLU A 212 4.09 2.61 9.14
N ILE A 213 4.60 2.15 7.99
CA ILE A 213 3.78 1.92 6.80
C ILE A 213 2.74 0.82 7.06
N ALA A 214 3.15 -0.32 7.63
CA ALA A 214 2.25 -1.42 7.92
C ALA A 214 1.13 -1.01 8.88
N LYS A 215 1.44 -0.18 9.89
CA LYS A 215 0.45 0.40 10.79
C LYS A 215 -0.50 1.33 10.04
N ALA A 216 0.01 2.25 9.23
CA ALA A 216 -0.81 3.19 8.46
C ALA A 216 -1.75 2.47 7.47
N ILE A 217 -1.33 1.35 6.90
CA ILE A 217 -2.18 0.46 6.11
C ILE A 217 -3.27 -0.16 7.00
N TYR A 218 -2.90 -0.76 8.13
CA TYR A 218 -3.83 -1.41 9.05
C TYR A 218 -4.92 -0.44 9.55
N ASP A 219 -4.52 0.76 9.97
CA ASP A 219 -5.44 1.78 10.48
C ASP A 219 -6.45 2.20 9.39
N ARG A 220 -5.99 2.40 8.15
CA ARG A 220 -6.87 2.74 7.02
C ARG A 220 -7.91 1.67 6.70
N LEU A 221 -7.63 0.39 6.99
CA LEU A 221 -8.64 -0.67 6.86
C LEU A 221 -9.79 -0.48 7.87
N GLN A 222 -9.56 0.15 9.01
CA GLN A 222 -10.58 0.43 10.01
C GLN A 222 -11.42 1.67 9.69
N GLU A 223 -10.88 2.57 8.87
CA GLU A 223 -11.46 3.89 8.56
C GLU A 223 -12.24 3.90 7.25
N ASN A 224 -11.77 3.15 6.24
CA ASN A 224 -12.42 3.05 4.94
C ASN A 224 -13.42 1.90 4.93
N ASP A 225 -14.37 1.93 3.98
CA ASP A 225 -15.41 0.90 3.82
C ASP A 225 -14.82 -0.46 3.39
N THR A 226 -14.26 -1.16 4.37
CA THR A 226 -13.74 -2.52 4.26
C THR A 226 -14.44 -3.43 5.26
N ALA A 227 -14.27 -4.74 5.11
CA ALA A 227 -14.74 -5.75 6.05
C ALA A 227 -14.31 -5.46 7.51
N PHE A 228 -13.13 -4.86 7.72
CA PHE A 228 -12.68 -4.46 9.06
C PHE A 228 -13.58 -3.37 9.66
N SER A 229 -13.80 -2.26 8.96
CA SER A 229 -14.66 -1.16 9.42
C SER A 229 -16.12 -1.60 9.63
N ARG A 230 -16.65 -2.44 8.73
CA ARG A 230 -18.03 -2.93 8.79
C ARG A 230 -18.24 -3.87 9.96
N LEU A 231 -17.31 -4.79 10.22
CA LEU A 231 -17.36 -5.65 11.41
C LEU A 231 -17.11 -4.87 12.70
N ARG A 232 -16.27 -3.81 12.66
CA ARG A 232 -16.04 -2.92 13.79
C ARG A 232 -17.32 -2.19 14.18
N ALA A 233 -18.10 -1.70 13.22
CA ALA A 233 -19.37 -1.01 13.45
C ALA A 233 -20.42 -1.92 14.13
N LEU A 234 -20.31 -3.24 13.95
CA LEU A 234 -21.16 -4.23 14.59
C LEU A 234 -20.57 -4.77 15.91
N HIS A 235 -19.39 -4.30 16.32
CA HIS A 235 -18.71 -4.77 17.52
C HIS A 235 -19.19 -4.01 18.76
N HIS A 236 -19.53 -4.72 19.84
CA HIS A 236 -20.10 -4.13 21.06
C HIS A 236 -19.42 -4.62 22.35
N ARG A 237 -18.35 -5.40 22.23
CA ARG A 237 -17.59 -5.91 23.37
C ARG A 237 -16.22 -5.22 23.45
N ASP A 238 -16.11 -4.20 24.29
CA ASP A 238 -14.90 -3.36 24.38
C ASP A 238 -13.60 -4.14 24.57
N ARG A 239 -13.63 -5.20 25.39
CA ARG A 239 -12.46 -6.05 25.66
C ARG A 239 -11.94 -6.83 24.45
N SER A 240 -12.68 -6.88 23.34
CA SER A 240 -12.32 -7.57 22.09
C SER A 240 -12.15 -6.61 20.90
N GLY A 241 -12.06 -5.30 21.14
CA GLY A 241 -11.76 -4.32 20.10
C GLY A 241 -10.35 -4.48 19.51
N TRP A 242 -10.22 -4.21 18.21
CA TRP A 242 -8.95 -4.33 17.45
C TRP A 242 -8.51 -3.03 16.76
N TRP A 243 -9.32 -1.99 16.87
CA TRP A 243 -8.97 -0.64 16.42
C TRP A 243 -7.88 -0.03 17.30
#